data_AF-A0A9D8WKP4-F1
#
_entry.id   AF-A0A9D8WKP4-F1
#
_cell.length_a   1.000
_cell.length_b   1.000
_cell.length_c   1.000
_cell.angle_alpha   90.00
_cell.angle_beta   90.00
_cell.angle_gamma   90.00
#
_symmetry.space_group_name_H-M   'P 1'
#
loop_
_entity.id
_entity.type
_entity.pdbx_description
1 polymer ?
#
loop_
_entity_poly.entity_id
_entity_poly.type
_entity_poly.pdbx_seq_one_letter_code
_entity_poly.pdbx_strand_id
1 'polypeptide(L)' 'MVAESLEAGMSIAGVARRHDMNANLISSWRRDPCFNTELAEDREAEREPVFLPVEIGPEDEAPARRGPG' A
#
# COMPACT_ATOMS: atom_id res chain seq x y z
N MET A 1 -6.36 -6.69 -6.48
CA MET A 1 -7.35 -6.08 -5.56
C MET A 1 -7.55 -4.58 -5.82
N VAL A 2 -6.60 -3.68 -5.49
CA VAL A 2 -6.79 -2.23 -5.73
C VAL A 2 -6.88 -1.92 -7.22
N ALA A 3 -5.95 -2.45 -8.03
CA ALA A 3 -6.01 -2.34 -9.50
C ALA A 3 -7.35 -2.88 -10.09
N GLU A 4 -7.78 -4.06 -9.66
CA GLU A 4 -9.10 -4.65 -10.03
C GLU A 4 -10.28 -3.72 -9.68
N SER A 5 -10.20 -2.98 -8.57
CA SER A 5 -11.24 -2.05 -8.15
C SER A 5 -11.24 -0.71 -8.90
N LEU A 6 -10.20 -0.43 -9.69
CA LEU A 6 -10.10 0.76 -10.53
C LEU A 6 -10.76 0.57 -11.90
N GLU A 7 -11.02 -0.68 -12.31
CA GLU A 7 -11.69 -0.99 -13.58
C GLU A 7 -13.07 -0.33 -13.66
N ALA A 8 -13.38 0.25 -14.83
CA ALA A 8 -14.63 0.93 -15.05
C ALA A 8 -15.83 -0.02 -14.86
N GLY A 9 -16.80 0.41 -14.05
CA GLY A 9 -18.00 -0.39 -13.75
C GLY A 9 -17.82 -1.44 -12.64
N MET A 10 -16.61 -1.62 -12.10
CA MET A 10 -16.40 -2.52 -10.97
C MET A 10 -16.93 -1.95 -9.66
N SER A 11 -17.64 -2.79 -8.91
CA SER A 11 -18.16 -2.45 -7.58
C SER A 11 -17.09 -2.69 -6.51
N ILE A 12 -16.69 -1.63 -5.81
CA ILE A 12 -15.76 -1.71 -4.68
C ILE A 12 -16.25 -2.73 -3.63
N ALA A 13 -17.56 -2.75 -3.33
CA ALA A 13 -18.12 -3.68 -2.36
C ALA A 13 -18.11 -5.15 -2.82
N GLY A 14 -18.14 -5.40 -4.13
CA GLY A 14 -18.03 -6.73 -4.71
C GLY A 14 -16.60 -7.25 -4.65
N VAL A 15 -15.63 -6.39 -5.01
CA VAL A 15 -14.20 -6.70 -4.90
C VAL A 15 -13.82 -6.93 -3.44
N ALA A 16 -14.28 -6.08 -2.53
CA ALA A 16 -14.04 -6.21 -1.11
C ALA A 16 -14.50 -7.58 -0.56
N ARG A 17 -15.73 -8.00 -0.87
CA ARG A 17 -16.26 -9.32 -0.44
C ARG A 17 -15.48 -10.49 -1.01
N ARG A 18 -15.01 -10.40 -2.26
CA ARG A 18 -14.22 -11.46 -2.92
C ARG A 18 -12.88 -11.69 -2.22
N HIS A 19 -12.30 -10.62 -1.68
CA HIS A 19 -11.00 -10.64 -1.01
C HIS A 19 -11.09 -10.57 0.51
N ASP A 20 -12.28 -10.76 1.10
CA ASP A 20 -12.56 -10.63 2.54
C ASP A 20 -12.01 -9.33 3.17
N MET A 21 -12.23 -8.22 2.46
CA MET A 21 -11.69 -6.89 2.78
C MET A 21 -12.80 -5.90 3.10
N ASN A 22 -12.44 -4.82 3.80
CA ASN A 22 -13.35 -3.70 4.02
C ASN A 22 -13.39 -2.79 2.77
N ALA A 23 -14.59 -2.52 2.25
CA ALA A 23 -14.78 -1.63 1.10
C ALA A 23 -14.21 -0.22 1.32
N ASN A 24 -14.21 0.27 2.55
CA ASN A 24 -13.62 1.56 2.91
C ASN A 24 -12.10 1.54 2.79
N LEU A 25 -11.43 0.43 3.11
CA LEU A 25 -9.98 0.29 2.93
C LEU A 25 -9.62 0.36 1.45
N ILE A 26 -10.34 -0.36 0.60
CA ILE A 26 -10.12 -0.31 -0.85
C ILE A 26 -10.36 1.11 -1.38
N SER A 27 -11.41 1.80 -0.92
CA SER A 27 -11.69 3.20 -1.29
C SER A 27 -10.55 4.14 -0.89
N SER A 28 -9.98 3.96 0.30
CA SER A 28 -8.80 4.73 0.75
C SER A 28 -7.58 4.43 -0.12
N TRP A 29 -7.28 3.16 -0.38
CA TRP A 29 -6.12 2.76 -1.21
C TRP A 29 -6.22 3.26 -2.66
N ARG A 30 -7.43 3.35 -3.23
CA ARG A 30 -7.61 3.95 -4.57
C ARG A 30 -7.19 5.42 -4.66
N ARG A 31 -7.12 6.13 -3.54
CA ARG A 31 -6.72 7.55 -3.47
C ARG A 31 -5.29 7.73 -2.97
N ASP A 32 -4.66 6.65 -2.53
CA ASP A 32 -3.30 6.66 -2.02
C ASP A 32 -2.34 6.40 -3.20
N PRO A 33 -1.44 7.35 -3.52
CA PRO A 33 -0.47 7.18 -4.60
C PRO A 33 0.42 5.94 -4.43
N CYS A 34 0.64 5.44 -3.21
CA CYS A 34 1.40 4.21 -2.99
C CYS A 34 0.71 2.97 -3.60
N PHE A 35 -0.60 3.02 -3.79
CA PHE A 35 -1.41 1.89 -4.26
C PHE A 35 -2.16 2.16 -5.56
N ASN A 36 -2.16 3.40 -6.04
CA ASN A 36 -2.72 3.81 -7.32
C ASN A 36 -1.64 4.46 -8.19
N THR A 37 -1.18 3.70 -9.18
CA THR A 37 -0.10 4.10 -10.08
C THR A 37 -0.44 5.33 -10.91
N GLU A 38 -1.70 5.57 -11.27
CA GLU A 38 -2.10 6.79 -11.99
C GLU A 38 -1.87 8.04 -11.13
N LEU A 39 -2.15 7.95 -9.82
CA LEU A 39 -1.86 9.03 -8.87
C LEU A 39 -0.38 9.13 -8.51
N ALA A 40 0.35 8.01 -8.60
CA ALA A 40 1.79 7.99 -8.43
C ALA A 40 2.47 8.72 -9.58
N GLU A 41 2.08 8.45 -10.83
CA GLU A 41 2.62 9.11 -12.03
C GLU A 41 2.40 10.64 -11.99
N ASP A 42 1.24 11.10 -11.51
CA ASP A 42 0.99 12.55 -11.29
C ASP A 42 1.94 13.17 -10.26
N ARG A 43 2.42 12.39 -9.28
CA ARG A 43 3.42 12.81 -8.27
C ARG A 43 4.87 12.62 -8.72
N GLU A 44 5.13 11.55 -9.49
CA GLU A 44 6.43 11.13 -10.00
C GLU A 44 6.80 11.84 -11.30
N ALA A 45 5.86 12.51 -11.97
CA ALA A 45 6.17 13.49 -13.00
C ALA A 45 7.15 14.58 -12.50
N GLU A 46 7.26 14.77 -11.17
CA GLU A 46 8.26 15.63 -10.53
C GLU A 46 9.52 14.87 -10.04
N ARG A 47 9.55 13.53 -10.03
CA ARG A 47 10.67 12.70 -9.53
C ARG A 47 10.85 11.39 -10.29
N GLU A 48 12.01 11.25 -10.93
CA GLU A 48 12.45 10.00 -11.56
C GLU A 48 12.63 8.88 -10.49
N PRO A 49 12.15 7.64 -10.74
CA PRO A 49 12.30 6.54 -9.79
C PRO A 49 13.77 6.21 -9.55
N VAL A 50 14.20 6.20 -8.29
CA VAL A 50 15.60 5.96 -7.88
C VAL A 50 15.72 4.59 -7.20
N PHE A 51 16.60 3.75 -7.73
CA PHE A 51 17.03 2.53 -7.04
C PHE A 51 18.01 2.89 -5.91
N LEU A 52 17.66 2.55 -4.67
CA LEU A 52 18.55 2.72 -3.52
C LEU A 52 19.23 1.39 -3.19
N PRO A 53 20.56 1.38 -2.98
CA PRO A 53 21.24 0.19 -2.47
C PRO A 53 20.76 -0.11 -1.05
N VAL A 54 20.44 -1.38 -0.79
CA VAL A 54 20.00 -1.87 0.53
C VAL A 54 21.02 -2.87 1.06
N GLU A 55 21.45 -2.68 2.31
CA GLU A 55 22.29 -3.62 3.05
C GLU A 55 21.41 -4.55 3.90
N ILE A 56 21.58 -5.86 3.75
CA ILE A 56 20.85 -6.86 4.56
C ILE A 56 21.74 -7.25 5.75
N GLY A 57 21.36 -6.77 6.94
CA GLY A 57 21.98 -7.16 8.21
C GLY A 57 21.24 -8.30 8.92
N PRO A 58 21.84 -8.91 9.96
CA PRO A 58 21.11 -9.82 10.84
C PRO A 58 19.93 -9.10 11.49
N GLU A 59 18.84 -9.83 11.75
CA GLU A 59 17.64 -9.30 12.40
C GLU A 59 18.03 -8.74 13.78
N ASP A 60 17.88 -7.43 13.96
CA ASP A 60 18.18 -6.78 15.23
C ASP A 60 17.17 -7.31 16.26
N GLU A 61 17.67 -8.00 17.29
CA GLU A 61 16.84 -8.53 18.37
C GLU A 61 16.18 -7.34 19.06
N ALA A 62 14.89 -7.12 18.77
CA ALA A 62 14.13 -6.01 19.31
C ALA A 62 14.38 -5.91 20.82
N PRO A 63 14.75 -4.73 21.37
CA PRO A 63 15.13 -4.64 22.77
C PRO A 63 14.00 -5.17 23.64
N ALA A 64 14.30 -6.24 24.39
CA ALA A 64 13.38 -6.86 25.33
C ALA A 64 12.72 -5.75 26.15
N ARG A 65 11.38 -5.65 26.05
CA ARG A 65 10.59 -4.71 26.83
C ARG A 65 10.89 -4.95 28.31
N ARG A 66 11.76 -4.10 28.90
CA ARG A 66 11.98 -4.10 30.34
C ARG A 66 10.71 -3.58 30.99
N GLY A 67 9.91 -4.51 31.53
CA GLY A 67 8.74 -4.17 32.35
C GLY A 67 9.13 -3.44 33.64
N PRO A 68 8.21 -2.66 34.25
CA PRO A 68 8.52 -1.90 35.45
C PRO A 68 8.67 -2.82 36.65
N GLY A 69 9.65 -2.52 37.51
CA GLY A 69 9.84 -3.13 38.83
C GLY A 69 9.01 -2.46 39.90
#